data_AF-A0A920M1X2-F1
#
_entry.id   AF-A0A920M1X2-F1
#
_cell.length_a   1.000
_cell.length_b   1.000
_cell.length_c   1.000
_cell.angle_alpha   90.00
_cell.angle_beta   90.00
_cell.angle_gamma   90.00
#
_symmetry.space_group_name_H-M   'P 1'
#
loop_
_entity.id
_entity.type
_entity.pdbx_description
1 polymer ?
#
loop_
_entity_poly.entity_id
_entity_poly.type
_entity_poly.pdbx_seq_one_letter_code
_entity_poly.pdbx_strand_id
1 'polypeptide(L)'
;MHESSDAYDLDLDKCEVNGPKQKNFCGVWRDENHTPNMEASYYLRVISAPTCRWSHQLCMENDNYCEKDQGNIPKFVQERAWTSPIWIEKINSAKINQ
;
A
#
# COMPACT_ATOMS: atom_id res chain seq x y z
N MET A 1 6.75 2.64 11.75
CA MET A 1 6.77 2.33 10.30
C MET A 1 7.53 3.46 9.63
N HIS A 2 8.76 3.23 9.19
CA HIS A 2 9.45 4.20 8.32
C HIS A 2 8.81 4.09 6.94
N GLU A 3 8.13 5.15 6.53
CA GLU A 3 7.51 5.26 5.21
C GLU A 3 8.63 5.55 4.21
N SER A 4 9.19 4.50 3.61
CA SER A 4 10.15 4.59 2.51
C SER A 4 9.40 4.95 1.22
N SER A 5 8.83 6.16 1.16
CA SER A 5 8.20 6.69 -0.05
C SER A 5 9.17 6.91 -1.21
N ASP A 6 10.47 6.85 -0.94
CA ASP A 6 11.51 7.32 -1.87
C ASP A 6 12.07 6.22 -2.79
N ALA A 7 11.52 5.00 -2.74
CA ALA A 7 12.03 3.87 -3.51
C ALA A 7 11.53 3.80 -4.96
N TYR A 8 10.49 4.55 -5.31
CA TYR A 8 9.85 4.49 -6.63
C TYR A 8 9.63 5.88 -7.22
N ASP A 9 9.95 6.02 -8.50
CA ASP A 9 9.75 7.24 -9.29
C ASP A 9 8.96 6.90 -10.56
N LEU A 10 7.98 7.73 -10.94
CA LEU A 10 7.13 7.52 -12.11
C LEU A 10 7.46 8.54 -13.19
N ASP A 11 7.98 8.08 -14.31
CA ASP A 11 8.11 8.89 -15.53
C ASP A 11 6.72 9.04 -16.16
N LEU A 12 6.13 10.23 -16.04
CA LEU A 12 4.79 10.52 -16.57
C LEU A 12 4.75 10.67 -18.10
N ASP A 13 5.89 10.87 -18.75
CA ASP A 13 5.97 11.02 -20.20
C ASP A 13 6.12 9.66 -20.90
N LYS A 14 6.53 8.63 -20.16
CA LYS A 14 6.61 7.24 -20.65
C LYS A 14 5.63 6.29 -19.95
N CYS A 15 5.04 6.72 -18.85
CA CYS A 15 4.27 5.86 -17.95
C CYS A 15 5.04 4.63 -17.45
N GLU A 16 6.30 4.84 -17.09
CA GLU A 16 7.20 3.80 -16.59
C GLU A 16 7.65 4.08 -15.15
N VAL A 17 7.63 3.04 -14.32
CA VAL A 17 8.09 3.12 -12.93
C VAL A 17 9.54 2.71 -12.83
N ASN A 18 10.35 3.59 -12.27
CA ASN A 18 11.72 3.34 -11.85
C ASN A 18 11.74 2.92 -10.38
N GLY A 19 12.49 1.86 -10.06
CA GLY A 19 12.63 1.37 -8.69
C GLY A 19 12.80 -0.15 -8.61
N PRO A 20 12.87 -0.70 -7.38
CA PRO A 20 13.02 -2.13 -7.16
C PRO A 20 11.85 -2.95 -7.74
N LYS A 21 12.13 -3.95 -8.58
CA LYS A 21 11.09 -4.86 -9.11
C LYS A 21 10.80 -6.01 -8.16
N GLN A 22 10.50 -5.71 -6.89
CA GLN A 22 10.22 -6.72 -5.87
C GLN A 22 8.80 -7.27 -6.01
N LYS A 23 8.69 -8.60 -6.06
CA LYS A 23 7.40 -9.30 -6.15
C LYS A 23 6.90 -9.80 -4.79
N ASN A 24 7.80 -9.97 -3.83
CA ASN A 24 7.52 -10.54 -2.52
C ASN A 24 8.20 -9.70 -1.44
N PHE A 25 7.52 -9.55 -0.31
CA PHE A 25 8.05 -8.92 0.89
C PHE A 25 7.92 -9.92 2.04
N CYS A 26 9.02 -10.15 2.76
CA CYS A 26 9.05 -11.02 3.93
C CYS A 26 9.71 -10.28 5.08
N GLY A 27 9.10 -10.34 6.26
CA GLY A 27 9.62 -9.70 7.46
C GLY A 27 8.92 -10.23 8.70
N VAL A 28 9.61 -10.13 9.83
CA VAL A 28 9.04 -10.40 11.16
C VAL A 28 9.01 -9.08 11.90
N TRP A 29 7.88 -8.77 12.50
CA TRP A 29 7.69 -7.59 13.35
C TRP A 29 7.15 -8.04 14.71
N ARG A 30 7.57 -7.33 15.75
CA ARG A 30 7.13 -7.54 17.13
C ARG A 30 6.54 -6.25 17.66
N ASP A 31 5.37 -6.36 18.29
CA ASP A 31 4.79 -5.27 19.08
C ASP A 31 5.40 -5.32 20.49
N GLU A 32 6.35 -4.44 20.77
CA GLU A 32 7.01 -4.35 22.09
C GLU A 32 6.07 -3.88 23.20
N ASN A 33 4.93 -3.30 22.86
CA ASN A 33 3.95 -2.81 23.83
C ASN A 33 2.79 -3.80 24.06
N HIS A 34 2.72 -4.89 23.29
CA HIS A 34 1.66 -5.86 23.45
C HIS A 34 1.84 -6.69 24.72
N THR A 35 0.78 -6.78 25.53
CA THR A 35 0.74 -7.64 26.72
C THR A 35 -0.40 -8.66 26.61
N PRO A 36 -0.25 -9.90 27.14
CA PRO A 36 -1.24 -10.96 26.98
C PRO A 36 -2.62 -10.70 27.61
N ASN A 37 -2.74 -9.66 28.43
CA ASN A 37 -4.00 -9.26 29.06
C ASN A 37 -4.77 -8.21 28.23
N MET A 38 -4.27 -7.87 27.04
CA MET A 38 -4.89 -6.91 26.14
C MET A 38 -5.38 -7.61 24.88
N GLU A 39 -6.59 -7.27 24.47
CA GLU A 39 -7.09 -7.62 23.14
C GLU A 39 -6.38 -6.76 22.09
N ALA A 40 -6.09 -7.34 20.93
CA ALA A 40 -5.42 -6.65 19.84
C ALA A 40 -5.89 -7.15 18.46
N SER A 41 -5.71 -6.32 17.45
CA SER A 41 -5.99 -6.66 16.06
C SER A 41 -4.82 -6.23 15.19
N TYR A 42 -4.25 -7.17 14.45
CA TYR A 42 -3.13 -6.90 13.54
C TYR A 42 -3.55 -7.15 12.10
N TYR A 43 -3.19 -6.25 11.20
CA TYR A 43 -3.34 -6.43 9.76
C TYR A 43 -2.08 -5.89 9.07
N LEU A 44 -1.82 -6.37 7.87
CA LEU A 44 -0.76 -5.85 7.01
C LEU A 44 -1.36 -4.88 6.00
N ARG A 45 -0.64 -3.78 5.73
CA ARG A 45 -0.95 -2.84 4.65
C ARG A 45 0.23 -2.74 3.71
N VAL A 46 -0.04 -2.67 2.42
CA VAL A 46 0.96 -2.41 1.37
C VAL A 46 0.51 -1.25 0.51
N ILE A 47 1.47 -0.48 0.03
CA ILE A 47 1.27 0.63 -0.92
C ILE A 47 1.99 0.23 -2.20
N SER A 48 1.29 0.29 -3.34
CA SER A 48 1.89 0.00 -4.64
C SER A 48 2.89 1.10 -5.02
N ALA A 49 3.81 0.78 -5.92
CA ALA A 49 4.47 1.83 -6.68
C ALA A 49 3.42 2.67 -7.45
N PRO A 50 3.68 3.96 -7.71
CA PRO A 50 2.77 4.80 -8.48
C PRO A 50 2.62 4.27 -9.91
N THR A 51 1.41 4.30 -10.47
CA THR A 51 1.15 3.94 -11.88
C THR A 51 0.40 5.07 -12.56
N CYS A 52 0.63 5.26 -13.86
CA CYS A 52 -0.20 6.17 -14.64
C CYS A 52 -1.66 5.76 -14.57
N ARG A 53 -2.56 6.74 -14.49
CA ARG A 53 -3.99 6.46 -14.65
C ARG A 53 -4.28 6.14 -16.11
N TRP A 54 -5.30 5.32 -16.34
CA TRP A 54 -5.74 4.92 -17.67
C TRP A 54 -6.05 6.13 -18.57
N SER A 55 -6.62 7.22 -18.01
CA SER A 55 -6.96 8.43 -18.77
C SER A 55 -5.72 9.16 -19.27
N HIS A 56 -4.65 9.20 -18.46
CA HIS A 56 -3.37 9.78 -18.85
C HIS A 56 -2.68 8.92 -19.92
N GLN A 57 -2.69 7.59 -19.78
CA GLN A 57 -2.20 6.67 -20.82
C GLN A 57 -2.93 6.88 -22.16
N LEU A 58 -4.25 6.99 -22.11
CA LEU A 58 -5.07 7.19 -23.31
C LEU A 58 -4.78 8.54 -23.99
N CYS A 59 -4.55 9.61 -23.21
CA CYS A 59 -4.12 10.90 -23.72
C CYS A 59 -2.76 10.82 -24.44
N MET A 60 -1.79 10.09 -23.88
CA MET A 60 -0.49 9.89 -24.53
C MET A 60 -0.57 9.12 -25.85
N GLU A 61 -1.51 8.18 -25.96
CA GLU A 61 -1.74 7.45 -27.20
C GLU A 61 -2.48 8.29 -28.25
N ASN A 62 -3.34 9.22 -27.83
CA ASN A 62 -4.11 10.09 -28.71
C ASN A 62 -4.55 11.38 -28.00
N ASP A 63 -4.00 12.50 -28.48
CA ASP A 63 -4.23 13.85 -27.96
C ASP A 63 -5.71 14.26 -27.88
N ASN A 64 -6.59 13.64 -28.66
CA ASN A 64 -8.02 13.93 -28.61
C ASN A 64 -8.67 13.54 -27.26
N TYR A 65 -8.06 12.59 -26.54
CA TYR A 65 -8.49 12.17 -25.21
C TYR A 65 -7.81 12.92 -24.08
N CYS A 66 -6.86 13.82 -24.40
CA CYS A 66 -6.28 14.69 -23.40
C CYS A 66 -7.33 15.63 -22.84
N GLU A 67 -7.33 15.76 -21.52
CA GLU A 67 -8.24 16.63 -20.80
C GLU A 67 -7.93 18.09 -21.17
N LYS A 68 -8.86 18.73 -21.88
CA LYS A 68 -8.70 20.10 -22.40
C LYS A 68 -8.89 21.17 -21.32
N ASP A 69 -9.65 20.83 -20.28
CA ASP A 69 -9.82 21.66 -19.09
C ASP A 69 -8.76 21.24 -18.08
N GLN A 70 -7.85 22.15 -17.73
CA GLN A 70 -6.75 21.95 -16.78
C GLN A 70 -7.24 21.84 -15.32
N GLY A 71 -8.32 21.12 -15.09
CA GLY A 71 -8.65 20.65 -13.74
C GLY A 71 -7.43 19.92 -13.18
N ASN A 72 -7.23 20.03 -11.86
CA ASN A 72 -6.12 19.35 -11.17
C ASN A 72 -6.42 17.84 -11.04
N ILE A 73 -6.60 17.17 -12.17
CA ILE A 73 -6.87 15.75 -12.26
C ILE A 73 -5.53 15.03 -12.12
N PRO A 74 -5.40 14.10 -11.15
CA PRO A 74 -4.16 13.36 -10.98
C PRO A 74 -3.83 12.56 -12.24
N LYS A 75 -2.57 12.61 -12.68
CA LYS A 75 -2.06 11.82 -13.83
C LYS A 75 -1.67 10.39 -13.44
N PHE A 76 -1.54 10.12 -12.15
CA PHE A 76 -1.16 8.83 -11.60
C PHE A 76 -2.05 8.44 -10.42
N VAL A 77 -1.98 7.16 -10.05
CA VAL A 77 -2.65 6.58 -8.89
C VAL A 77 -1.66 5.69 -8.13
N GLN A 78 -1.88 5.57 -6.82
CA GLN A 78 -1.23 4.56 -5.98
C GLN A 78 -2.32 3.76 -5.28
N GLU A 79 -2.25 2.45 -5.43
CA GLU A 79 -3.20 1.55 -4.80
C GLU A 79 -2.70 1.09 -3.45
N ARG A 80 -3.65 0.72 -2.59
CA ARG A 80 -3.36 0.18 -1.27
C ARG A 80 -4.12 -1.12 -1.09
N ALA A 81 -3.44 -2.13 -0.58
CA ALA A 81 -4.04 -3.39 -0.20
C ALA A 81 -3.83 -3.64 1.29
N TRP A 82 -4.83 -4.27 1.90
CA TRP A 82 -4.89 -4.52 3.33
C TRP A 82 -5.36 -5.95 3.53
N THR A 83 -4.77 -6.67 4.48
CA THR A 83 -5.25 -7.99 4.84
C THR A 83 -6.45 -7.88 5.77
N SER A 84 -7.25 -8.95 5.84
CA SER A 84 -8.17 -9.11 6.97
C SER A 84 -7.40 -9.05 8.30
N PRO A 85 -8.03 -8.54 9.37
CA PRO A 85 -7.39 -8.51 10.68
C PRO A 85 -7.27 -9.91 11.28
N ILE A 86 -6.17 -10.14 11.98
CA ILE A 86 -5.96 -11.25 12.89
C ILE A 86 -6.28 -10.73 14.30
N TRP A 87 -7.23 -11.38 14.97
CA TRP A 87 -7.66 -11.01 16.31
C TRP A 87 -6.88 -11.80 17.35
N ILE A 88 -6.34 -11.09 18.33
CA ILE A 88 -5.67 -11.67 19.49
C ILE A 88 -6.53 -11.38 20.72
N GLU A 89 -7.02 -12.44 21.33
CA GLU A 89 -7.79 -12.36 22.57
C GLU A 89 -6.86 -12.35 23.78
N LYS A 90 -7.33 -11.75 24.87
CA LYS A 90 -6.66 -11.86 26.17
C LYS A 90 -6.56 -13.32 26.61
N ILE A 91 -5.41 -13.72 27.13
CA ILE A 91 -5.25 -15.05 27.70
C ILE A 91 -5.91 -15.07 29.08
N ASN A 92 -7.08 -15.70 29.19
CA ASN A 92 -7.72 -15.94 30.47
C ASN A 92 -6.98 -17.02 31.25
N SER A 93 -6.42 -16.66 32.41
CA SER A 93 -5.69 -17.56 33.30
C SER A 93 -6.54 -18.75 33.81
N ALA A 94 -7.87 -18.68 33.68
CA ALA A 94 -8.79 -19.77 34.01
C ALA A 94 -8.80 -20.93 32.99
N LYS A 95 -8.25 -20.75 31.78
CA LYS A 95 -8.22 -21.79 30.72
C LYS A 95 -6.89 -22.57 30.65
N ILE A 96 -5.92 -22.28 31.52
CA ILE A 96 -4.57 -22.89 31.47
C ILE A 96 -4.52 -24.23 32.25
N ASN A 97 -5.55 -24.54 33.05
CA ASN A 97 -5.59 -25.74 33.91
C ASN A 97 -6.73 -26.72 33.55
N GLN A 98 -7.11 -26.84 32.27
CA GLN A 98 -8.10 -27.84 31.83
C GLN A 98 -7.57 -28.66 30.67
#